data_AF-A0A0Q4FYL2-F1
#
_entry.id   AF-A0A0Q4FYL2-F1
#
_cell.length_a   1.000
_cell.length_b   1.000
_cell.length_c   1.000
_cell.angle_alpha   90.00
_cell.angle_beta   90.00
_cell.angle_gamma   90.00
#
_symmetry.space_group_name_H-M   'P 1'
#
loop_
_entity.id
_entity.type
_entity.pdbx_description
1 polymer ?
#
loop_
_entity_poly.entity_id
_entity_poly.type
_entity_poly.pdbx_seq_one_letter_code
_entity_poly.pdbx_strand_id
1 'polypeptide(L)'
;MQSCAAASVQASADPRTARWVAQALQEHAAFGGQQLDGDGRMTKAGIQEAETDALADGSGPAWRRVLAYWQALDPGKPRDMRGAGGGIQRLAPLLAALDGAGDGADPALSALNDGQRRAIRTAIQRSALVDNPWSAAFVSYLARSADMADEQFAYSDAHHVYVAQAFDASRDERAGIPSDAAFRACDIARTTPRPGDMVCQTRGSGAELYRFAAVEAALAERGAGGAFPMHCDLVVAVDLQGGHTDTIGGNVLQSVTRRRMALEAGPPATIARRYFHADAPAGCAEDPGACGAPFMSFQPWTVLLQVRR
;
A
#
# COMPACT_ATOMS: atom_id res chain seq x y z
N MET A 1 5.89 23.66 -16.82
CA MET A 1 5.54 22.30 -16.38
C MET A 1 4.07 22.25 -16.00
N GLN A 2 3.39 21.14 -16.26
CA GLN A 2 1.94 21.02 -16.08
C GLN A 2 1.62 20.71 -14.60
N SER A 3 0.73 21.49 -13.98
CA SER A 3 0.32 21.26 -12.58
C SER A 3 -0.38 19.89 -12.42
N CYS A 4 -0.47 19.39 -11.18
CA CYS A 4 -1.20 18.14 -10.87
C CYS A 4 -2.62 18.14 -11.42
N ALA A 5 -3.38 19.22 -11.16
CA ALA A 5 -4.75 19.40 -11.64
C ALA A 5 -4.84 19.49 -13.17
N ALA A 6 -3.86 20.11 -13.82
CA ALA A 6 -3.85 20.20 -15.28
C ALA A 6 -3.52 18.85 -15.93
N ALA A 7 -2.72 17.99 -15.30
CA ALA A 7 -2.38 16.67 -15.84
C ALA A 7 -3.43 15.60 -15.53
N SER A 8 -4.27 15.81 -14.51
CA SER A 8 -5.32 14.84 -14.16
C SER A 8 -6.40 14.68 -15.23
N VAL A 9 -6.43 15.57 -16.24
CA VAL A 9 -7.37 15.48 -17.38
C VAL A 9 -6.95 14.45 -18.45
N GLN A 10 -5.72 13.91 -18.35
CA GLN A 10 -5.18 12.94 -19.30
C GLN A 10 -4.81 11.66 -18.58
N ALA A 11 -5.21 10.51 -19.13
CA ALA A 11 -4.71 9.22 -18.68
C ALA A 11 -3.20 9.12 -18.96
N SER A 12 -2.49 8.31 -18.15
CA SER A 12 -1.11 7.95 -18.46
C SER A 12 -1.04 7.20 -19.80
N ALA A 13 -0.02 7.50 -20.60
CA ALA A 13 0.26 6.77 -21.84
C ALA A 13 1.22 5.60 -21.62
N ASP A 14 1.86 5.52 -20.45
CA ASP A 14 2.78 4.45 -20.09
C ASP A 14 2.04 3.09 -20.00
N PRO A 15 2.41 2.10 -20.83
CA PRO A 15 1.80 0.77 -20.77
C PRO A 15 2.01 0.06 -19.42
N ARG A 16 2.99 0.49 -18.61
CA ARG A 16 3.20 -0.02 -17.25
C ARG A 16 2.07 0.36 -16.32
N THR A 17 1.43 1.52 -16.54
CA THR A 17 0.25 1.92 -15.76
C THR A 17 -0.88 0.90 -15.91
N ALA A 18 -1.12 0.42 -17.13
CA ALA A 18 -2.12 -0.61 -17.38
C ALA A 18 -1.74 -1.96 -16.73
N ARG A 19 -0.47 -2.38 -16.79
CA ARG A 19 0.01 -3.61 -16.13
C ARG A 19 -0.11 -3.56 -14.62
N TRP A 20 0.27 -2.43 -14.03
CA TRP A 20 0.16 -2.14 -12.60
C TRP A 20 -1.29 -2.23 -12.09
N VAL A 21 -2.24 -1.62 -12.80
CA VAL A 21 -3.67 -1.72 -12.48
C VAL A 21 -4.20 -3.14 -12.67
N ALA A 22 -3.84 -3.81 -13.77
CA ALA A 22 -4.27 -5.18 -14.05
C ALA A 22 -3.77 -6.17 -12.98
N GLN A 23 -2.52 -6.04 -12.53
CA GLN A 23 -1.97 -6.88 -11.47
C GLN A 23 -2.74 -6.71 -10.16
N ALA A 24 -3.07 -5.47 -9.76
CA ALA A 24 -3.83 -5.24 -8.54
C ALA A 24 -5.23 -5.86 -8.61
N LEU A 25 -5.90 -5.75 -9.76
CA LEU A 25 -7.20 -6.40 -9.98
C LEU A 25 -7.08 -7.94 -9.92
N GLN A 26 -6.00 -8.51 -10.46
CA GLN A 26 -5.73 -9.94 -10.39
C GLN A 26 -5.54 -10.42 -8.95
N GLU A 27 -4.70 -9.73 -8.17
CA GLU A 27 -4.47 -10.09 -6.76
C GLU A 27 -5.75 -9.92 -5.92
N HIS A 28 -6.53 -8.86 -6.16
CA HIS A 28 -7.82 -8.68 -5.50
C HIS A 28 -8.80 -9.81 -5.81
N ALA A 29 -8.88 -10.25 -7.07
CA ALA A 29 -9.70 -11.39 -7.46
C ALA A 29 -9.20 -12.70 -6.83
N ALA A 30 -7.88 -12.92 -6.79
CA ALA A 30 -7.26 -14.10 -6.18
C ALA A 30 -7.59 -14.22 -4.68
N PHE A 31 -7.61 -13.08 -3.96
CA PHE A 31 -8.00 -12.98 -2.55
C PHE A 31 -9.52 -12.97 -2.32
N GLY A 32 -10.32 -13.42 -3.28
CA GLY A 32 -11.77 -13.58 -3.13
C GLY A 32 -12.57 -12.29 -3.28
N GLY A 33 -11.93 -11.17 -3.62
CA GLY A 33 -12.61 -9.93 -3.98
C GLY A 33 -13.26 -9.19 -2.79
N GLN A 34 -12.52 -9.02 -1.69
CA GLN A 34 -12.98 -8.28 -0.49
C GLN A 34 -13.32 -6.82 -0.78
N GLN A 35 -14.50 -6.34 -0.38
CA GLN A 35 -15.02 -5.03 -0.78
C GLN A 35 -15.46 -4.16 0.40
N LEU A 36 -15.06 -2.88 0.33
CA LEU A 36 -15.61 -1.78 1.12
C LEU A 36 -16.43 -0.85 0.22
N ASP A 37 -17.65 -0.51 0.65
CA ASP A 37 -18.48 0.48 -0.04
C ASP A 37 -18.02 1.93 0.23
N GLY A 38 -18.73 2.89 -0.37
CA GLY A 38 -18.44 4.32 -0.23
C GLY A 38 -18.53 4.84 1.20
N ASP A 39 -19.20 4.13 2.10
CA ASP A 39 -19.28 4.48 3.51
C ASP A 39 -18.30 3.63 4.35
N GLY A 40 -17.40 2.89 3.69
CA GLY A 40 -16.41 2.07 4.38
C GLY A 40 -16.99 0.86 5.11
N ARG A 41 -18.20 0.41 4.76
CA ARG A 41 -18.75 -0.86 5.26
C ARG A 41 -18.22 -2.02 4.42
N MET A 42 -17.89 -3.13 5.07
CA MET A 42 -17.51 -4.34 4.35
C MET A 42 -18.76 -5.00 3.76
N THR A 43 -18.84 -5.00 2.43
CA THR A 43 -19.98 -5.59 1.67
C THR A 43 -19.68 -7.00 1.17
N LYS A 44 -18.39 -7.38 1.15
CA LYS A 44 -17.93 -8.74 0.84
C LYS A 44 -16.64 -9.02 1.60
N ALA A 45 -16.58 -10.12 2.32
CA ALA A 45 -15.33 -10.64 2.90
C ALA A 45 -14.55 -11.44 1.85
N GLY A 46 -13.22 -11.35 1.90
CA GLY A 46 -12.31 -12.17 1.09
C GLY A 46 -11.51 -13.15 1.93
N ILE A 47 -10.49 -13.72 1.30
CA ILE A 47 -9.50 -14.61 1.93
C ILE A 47 -8.52 -13.76 2.72
N GLN A 48 -8.19 -14.16 3.95
CA GLN A 48 -7.28 -13.43 4.84
C GLN A 48 -5.82 -13.89 4.73
N GLU A 49 -4.90 -12.99 5.07
CA GLU A 49 -3.44 -13.05 4.87
C GLU A 49 -2.77 -14.34 5.38
N ALA A 50 -3.33 -14.97 6.41
CA ALA A 50 -2.75 -16.14 7.05
C ALA A 50 -3.50 -17.43 6.73
N GLU A 51 -4.54 -17.40 5.88
CA GLU A 51 -5.36 -18.57 5.58
C GLU A 51 -4.59 -19.67 4.85
N THR A 52 -4.95 -20.91 5.16
CA THR A 52 -4.43 -22.11 4.50
C THR A 52 -5.19 -22.49 3.25
N ASP A 53 -6.34 -21.87 3.01
CA ASP A 53 -7.15 -22.10 1.83
C ASP A 53 -6.45 -21.58 0.58
N ALA A 54 -6.58 -22.33 -0.50
CA ALA A 54 -6.02 -21.94 -1.78
C ALA A 54 -6.70 -20.67 -2.27
N LEU A 55 -5.89 -19.74 -2.81
CA LEU A 55 -6.41 -18.59 -3.53
C LEU A 55 -7.24 -19.02 -4.73
N ALA A 56 -8.15 -18.14 -5.17
CA ALA A 56 -9.07 -18.42 -6.26
C ALA A 56 -8.36 -18.69 -7.62
N ASP A 57 -7.12 -18.24 -7.77
CA ASP A 57 -6.28 -18.49 -8.94
C ASP A 57 -5.52 -19.83 -8.90
N GLY A 58 -5.69 -20.62 -7.83
CA GLY A 58 -5.03 -21.92 -7.65
C GLY A 58 -3.55 -21.83 -7.28
N SER A 59 -3.00 -20.64 -7.02
CA SER A 59 -1.58 -20.45 -6.73
C SER A 59 -1.10 -20.95 -5.36
N GLY A 60 -1.99 -21.58 -4.61
CA GLY A 60 -1.75 -22.11 -3.27
C GLY A 60 -2.29 -21.19 -2.18
N PRO A 61 -1.88 -21.42 -0.92
CA PRO A 61 -2.49 -20.76 0.23
C PRO A 61 -2.15 -19.26 0.29
N ALA A 62 -3.09 -18.46 0.79
CA ALA A 62 -2.95 -17.00 0.90
C ALA A 62 -1.64 -16.57 1.57
N TRP A 63 -1.26 -17.23 2.67
CA TRP A 63 -0.02 -16.90 3.38
C TRP A 63 1.23 -17.05 2.52
N ARG A 64 1.27 -17.98 1.55
CA ARG A 64 2.41 -18.11 0.63
C ARG A 64 2.44 -16.96 -0.38
N ARG A 65 1.28 -16.47 -0.80
CA ARG A 65 1.18 -15.31 -1.68
C ARG A 65 1.61 -14.03 -0.97
N VAL A 66 1.14 -13.79 0.27
CA VAL A 66 1.59 -12.66 1.08
C VAL A 66 3.10 -12.74 1.31
N LEU A 67 3.59 -13.94 1.61
CA LEU A 67 5.01 -14.21 1.72
C LEU A 67 5.75 -13.88 0.40
N ALA A 68 5.19 -14.16 -0.77
CA ALA A 68 5.79 -13.78 -2.06
C ALA A 68 5.92 -12.26 -2.24
N TYR A 69 4.98 -11.46 -1.71
CA TYR A 69 5.09 -9.99 -1.75
C TYR A 69 6.31 -9.47 -1.00
N TRP A 70 6.57 -10.00 0.20
CA TRP A 70 7.80 -9.70 0.95
C TRP A 70 9.06 -10.10 0.19
N GLN A 71 8.99 -11.25 -0.49
CA GLN A 71 10.10 -11.81 -1.26
C GLN A 71 10.47 -10.96 -2.48
N ALA A 72 9.50 -10.21 -3.00
CA ALA A 72 9.72 -9.32 -4.12
C ALA A 72 10.65 -8.16 -3.75
N LEU A 73 10.72 -7.74 -2.49
CA LEU A 73 11.56 -6.63 -2.03
C LEU A 73 13.05 -6.89 -2.20
N ASP A 74 13.49 -8.12 -1.93
CA ASP A 74 14.88 -8.55 -2.02
C ASP A 74 14.97 -9.96 -2.63
N PRO A 75 14.83 -10.09 -3.97
CA PRO A 75 14.91 -11.38 -4.63
C PRO A 75 16.24 -12.08 -4.31
N GLY A 76 16.16 -13.27 -3.72
CA GLY A 76 17.33 -14.10 -3.41
C GLY A 76 18.03 -13.81 -2.09
N LYS A 77 17.54 -12.87 -1.25
CA LYS A 77 18.11 -12.67 0.11
C LYS A 77 17.32 -13.43 1.19
N PRO A 78 17.98 -13.86 2.30
CA PRO A 78 17.30 -14.42 3.46
C PRO A 78 16.31 -13.43 4.08
N ARG A 79 15.14 -13.92 4.53
CA ARG A 79 14.03 -13.06 4.94
C ARG A 79 14.18 -12.49 6.34
N ASP A 80 14.20 -11.17 6.41
CA ASP A 80 13.92 -10.40 7.60
C ASP A 80 12.68 -9.53 7.32
N MET A 81 11.74 -9.45 8.27
CA MET A 81 10.55 -8.61 8.13
C MET A 81 10.66 -7.42 9.09
N ARG A 82 10.39 -6.21 8.61
CA ARG A 82 10.32 -5.04 9.50
C ARG A 82 8.94 -4.98 10.16
N GLY A 83 8.94 -4.98 11.48
CA GLY A 83 7.77 -4.81 12.33
C GLY A 83 7.25 -3.38 12.31
N ALA A 84 5.97 -3.25 12.68
CA ALA A 84 5.27 -1.97 12.71
C ALA A 84 5.95 -0.91 13.62
N GLY A 85 6.73 -1.33 14.62
CA GLY A 85 7.51 -0.46 15.50
C GLY A 85 8.96 -0.19 15.06
N GLY A 86 9.34 -0.57 13.83
CA GLY A 86 10.70 -0.42 13.31
C GLY A 86 11.71 -1.49 13.77
N GLY A 87 11.28 -2.45 14.61
CA GLY A 87 12.07 -3.64 14.94
C GLY A 87 12.15 -4.60 13.75
N ILE A 88 13.27 -5.31 13.59
CA ILE A 88 13.44 -6.31 12.54
C ILE A 88 13.17 -7.70 13.13
N GLN A 89 12.13 -8.38 12.67
CA GLN A 89 11.95 -9.81 12.91
C GLN A 89 12.92 -10.60 12.02
N ARG A 90 14.02 -11.05 12.63
CA ARG A 90 15.07 -11.81 11.93
C ARG A 90 14.68 -13.28 11.79
N LEU A 91 13.93 -13.61 10.75
CA LEU A 91 13.46 -14.97 10.52
C LEU A 91 14.55 -15.84 9.91
N ALA A 92 15.44 -15.25 9.10
CA ALA A 92 16.52 -15.96 8.42
C ALA A 92 17.36 -16.89 9.34
N PRO A 93 17.93 -16.41 10.46
CA PRO A 93 18.72 -17.27 11.34
C PRO A 93 17.89 -18.38 11.99
N LEU A 94 16.63 -18.10 12.36
CA LEU A 94 15.73 -19.09 12.94
C LEU A 94 15.36 -20.18 11.92
N LEU A 95 15.08 -19.80 10.68
CA LEU A 95 14.79 -20.72 9.59
C LEU A 95 16.02 -21.54 9.19
N ALA A 96 17.22 -20.96 9.22
CA ALA A 96 18.47 -21.66 8.98
C ALA A 96 18.79 -22.67 10.09
N ALA A 97 18.54 -22.33 11.35
CA ALA A 97 18.67 -23.26 12.47
C ALA A 97 17.72 -24.47 12.32
N LEU A 98 16.49 -24.24 11.85
CA LEU A 98 15.53 -25.32 11.55
C LEU A 98 15.96 -26.22 10.39
N ASP A 99 16.65 -25.67 9.40
CA ASP A 99 17.21 -26.41 8.27
C ASP A 99 18.54 -27.12 8.61
N GLY A 100 19.07 -26.93 9.82
CA GLY A 100 20.35 -27.50 10.24
C GLY A 100 21.58 -26.83 9.61
N ALA A 101 21.41 -25.61 9.06
CA ALA A 101 22.41 -24.91 8.26
C ALA A 101 23.18 -23.82 9.04
N GLY A 102 23.44 -24.02 10.34
CA GLY A 102 24.16 -23.04 11.20
C GLY A 102 25.15 -23.68 12.17
N ASP A 103 26.13 -22.89 12.63
CA ASP A 103 27.09 -23.31 13.66
C ASP A 103 26.36 -23.53 14.99
N GLY A 104 26.36 -24.77 15.50
CA GLY A 104 25.67 -25.14 16.73
C GLY A 104 24.24 -25.62 16.52
N ALA A 105 24.06 -26.68 15.72
CA ALA A 105 22.75 -27.32 15.55
C ALA A 105 22.16 -27.71 16.91
N ASP A 106 21.03 -27.12 17.27
CA ASP A 106 20.30 -27.44 18.49
C ASP A 106 19.88 -28.93 18.43
N PRO A 107 20.33 -29.79 19.37
CA PRO A 107 19.97 -31.20 19.40
C PRO A 107 18.46 -31.44 19.33
N ALA A 108 17.65 -30.57 19.96
CA ALA A 108 16.20 -30.67 19.92
C ALA A 108 15.62 -30.39 18.53
N LEU A 109 16.18 -29.43 17.79
CA LEU A 109 15.75 -29.14 16.41
C LEU A 109 16.23 -30.23 15.44
N SER A 110 17.42 -30.79 15.66
CA SER A 110 17.95 -31.85 14.80
C SER A 110 17.11 -33.14 14.86
N ALA A 111 16.52 -33.45 16.02
CA ALA A 111 15.68 -34.62 16.27
C ALA A 111 14.28 -34.57 15.61
N LEU A 112 13.86 -33.42 15.08
CA LEU A 112 12.58 -33.27 14.39
C LEU A 112 12.54 -34.06 13.09
N ASN A 113 11.43 -34.73 12.78
CA ASN A 113 11.22 -35.27 11.44
C ASN A 113 10.84 -34.16 10.44
N ASP A 114 10.89 -34.46 9.14
CA ASP A 114 10.62 -33.47 8.09
C ASP A 114 9.21 -32.86 8.17
N GLY A 115 8.22 -33.62 8.62
CA GLY A 115 6.86 -33.14 8.85
C GLY A 115 6.81 -32.08 9.95
N GLN A 116 7.48 -32.34 11.08
CA GLN A 116 7.60 -31.40 12.20
C GLN A 116 8.38 -30.14 11.80
N ARG A 117 9.50 -30.28 11.08
CA ARG A 117 10.25 -29.11 10.56
C ARG A 117 9.39 -28.24 9.66
N ARG A 118 8.65 -28.84 8.72
CA ARG A 118 7.72 -28.12 7.84
C ARG A 118 6.61 -27.41 8.60
N ALA A 119 6.04 -28.06 9.61
CA ALA A 119 4.99 -27.48 10.44
C ALA A 119 5.50 -26.26 11.22
N ILE A 120 6.66 -26.36 11.87
CA ILE A 120 7.28 -25.27 12.61
C ILE A 120 7.65 -24.11 11.69
N ARG A 121 8.26 -24.39 10.53
CA ARG A 121 8.55 -23.37 9.51
C ARG A 121 7.30 -22.62 9.08
N THR A 122 6.23 -23.36 8.79
CA THR A 122 4.95 -22.77 8.38
C THR A 122 4.36 -21.90 9.48
N ALA A 123 4.42 -22.35 10.74
CA ALA A 123 3.91 -21.60 11.88
C ALA A 123 4.67 -20.28 12.09
N ILE A 124 6.01 -20.31 12.07
CA ILE A 124 6.86 -19.12 12.22
C ILE A 124 6.60 -18.13 11.09
N GLN A 125 6.56 -18.61 9.85
CA GLN A 125 6.31 -17.74 8.70
C GLN A 125 4.91 -17.12 8.76
N ARG A 126 3.86 -17.90 9.08
CA ARG A 126 2.50 -17.37 9.20
C ARG A 126 2.37 -16.35 10.33
N SER A 127 2.98 -16.60 11.50
CA SER A 127 2.98 -15.63 12.60
C SER A 127 3.63 -14.32 12.17
N ALA A 128 4.79 -14.40 11.52
CA ALA A 128 5.48 -13.20 11.05
C ALA A 128 4.64 -12.41 10.04
N LEU A 129 3.91 -13.07 9.13
CA LEU A 129 3.05 -12.35 8.18
C LEU A 129 1.91 -11.59 8.87
N VAL A 130 1.36 -12.12 9.97
CA VAL A 130 0.29 -11.47 10.75
C VAL A 130 0.83 -10.29 11.56
N ASP A 131 2.04 -10.41 12.10
CA ASP A 131 2.63 -9.41 12.98
C ASP A 131 3.24 -8.21 12.22
N ASN A 132 3.45 -8.33 10.91
CA ASN A 132 4.14 -7.32 10.10
C ASN A 132 3.24 -6.82 8.96
N PRO A 133 2.96 -5.51 8.88
CA PRO A 133 2.08 -4.98 7.86
C PRO A 133 2.71 -5.11 6.46
N TRP A 134 2.06 -5.84 5.56
CA TRP A 134 2.59 -6.16 4.22
C TRP A 134 2.08 -5.23 3.11
N SER A 135 1.29 -4.21 3.45
CA SER A 135 0.69 -3.29 2.46
C SER A 135 1.72 -2.62 1.53
N ALA A 136 2.88 -2.19 2.04
CA ALA A 136 3.91 -1.58 1.20
C ALA A 136 4.74 -2.61 0.41
N ALA A 137 4.96 -3.80 0.98
CA ALA A 137 5.54 -4.92 0.24
C ALA A 137 4.65 -5.33 -0.95
N PHE A 138 3.33 -5.31 -0.77
CA PHE A 138 2.36 -5.51 -1.85
C PHE A 138 2.46 -4.46 -2.94
N VAL A 139 2.48 -3.17 -2.60
CA VAL A 139 2.67 -2.08 -3.57
C VAL A 139 4.00 -2.25 -4.32
N SER A 140 5.09 -2.58 -3.61
CA SER A 140 6.39 -2.88 -4.24
C SER A 140 6.35 -4.11 -5.16
N TYR A 141 5.57 -5.14 -4.82
CA TYR A 141 5.34 -6.30 -5.68
C TYR A 141 4.59 -5.93 -6.96
N LEU A 142 3.54 -5.09 -6.86
CA LEU A 142 2.84 -4.57 -8.02
C LEU A 142 3.78 -3.83 -8.97
N ALA A 143 4.76 -3.09 -8.43
CA ALA A 143 5.67 -2.22 -9.23
C ALA A 143 6.64 -3.07 -10.02
N ARG A 144 7.18 -4.11 -9.37
CA ARG A 144 8.00 -5.12 -10.03
C ARG A 144 7.22 -5.87 -11.10
N SER A 145 5.97 -6.24 -10.81
CA SER A 145 5.09 -6.92 -11.77
C SER A 145 4.72 -6.04 -12.97
N ALA A 146 4.83 -4.72 -12.82
CA ALA A 146 4.62 -3.73 -13.88
C ALA A 146 5.91 -3.30 -14.59
N ASP A 147 7.06 -3.93 -14.28
CA ASP A 147 8.38 -3.60 -14.85
C ASP A 147 8.85 -2.16 -14.57
N MET A 148 8.56 -1.62 -13.38
CA MET A 148 9.16 -0.35 -12.94
C MET A 148 10.62 -0.58 -12.53
N ALA A 149 11.54 0.27 -12.99
CA ALA A 149 12.94 0.24 -12.58
C ALA A 149 13.14 0.88 -11.19
N ASP A 150 14.30 0.64 -10.56
CA ASP A 150 14.63 1.14 -9.21
C ASP A 150 14.65 2.68 -9.17
N GLU A 151 15.06 3.34 -10.26
CA GLU A 151 15.05 4.80 -10.38
C GLU A 151 13.63 5.37 -10.46
N GLN A 152 12.67 4.54 -10.90
CA GLN A 152 11.29 4.92 -11.14
C GLN A 152 10.41 4.66 -9.92
N PHE A 153 10.76 3.66 -9.11
CA PHE A 153 10.01 3.34 -7.90
C PHE A 153 10.95 2.92 -6.76
N ALA A 154 10.95 3.69 -5.68
CA ALA A 154 11.73 3.39 -4.48
C ALA A 154 11.12 2.20 -3.70
N TYR A 155 11.53 0.99 -4.07
CA TYR A 155 11.05 -0.26 -3.47
C TYR A 155 11.29 -0.32 -1.96
N SER A 156 10.23 -0.62 -1.20
CA SER A 156 10.29 -0.68 0.24
C SER A 156 9.10 -1.42 0.86
N ASP A 157 9.31 -1.97 2.05
CA ASP A 157 8.26 -2.41 2.96
C ASP A 157 7.61 -1.26 3.75
N ALA A 158 7.94 0.00 3.42
CA ALA A 158 7.34 1.17 4.06
C ALA A 158 6.83 2.20 3.05
N HIS A 159 5.55 2.58 3.19
CA HIS A 159 4.86 3.52 2.29
C HIS A 159 5.56 4.87 2.16
N HIS A 160 6.11 5.39 3.26
CA HIS A 160 6.74 6.71 3.27
C HIS A 160 7.95 6.82 2.33
N VAL A 161 8.62 5.71 1.99
CA VAL A 161 9.83 5.73 1.15
C VAL A 161 9.50 6.17 -0.28
N TYR A 162 8.53 5.55 -0.93
CA TYR A 162 8.11 5.97 -2.28
C TYR A 162 7.22 7.22 -2.28
N VAL A 163 6.52 7.52 -1.18
CA VAL A 163 5.87 8.83 -1.01
C VAL A 163 6.91 9.96 -0.98
N ALA A 164 8.02 9.78 -0.25
CA ALA A 164 9.11 10.74 -0.21
C ALA A 164 9.75 10.93 -1.60
N GLN A 165 10.05 9.84 -2.33
CA GLN A 165 10.52 9.92 -3.72
C GLN A 165 9.58 10.75 -4.61
N ALA A 166 8.26 10.58 -4.45
CA ALA A 166 7.30 11.34 -5.23
C ALA A 166 7.22 12.83 -4.84
N PHE A 167 7.45 13.17 -3.57
CA PHE A 167 7.62 14.57 -3.15
C PHE A 167 8.91 15.18 -3.72
N ASP A 168 10.00 14.42 -3.76
CA ASP A 168 11.28 14.82 -4.36
C ASP A 168 11.08 15.10 -5.86
N ALA A 169 10.42 14.18 -6.58
CA ALA A 169 10.06 14.36 -7.98
C ALA A 169 9.18 15.59 -8.23
N SER A 170 8.22 15.87 -7.34
CA SER A 170 7.42 17.09 -7.40
C SER A 170 8.24 18.37 -7.17
N ARG A 171 9.29 18.33 -6.33
CA ARG A 171 10.21 19.47 -6.12
C ARG A 171 11.11 19.67 -7.33
N ASP A 172 11.66 18.59 -7.88
CA ASP A 172 12.48 18.60 -9.08
C ASP A 172 11.70 19.15 -10.28
N GLU A 173 10.45 18.69 -10.47
CA GLU A 173 9.55 19.25 -11.47
C GLU A 173 9.25 20.74 -11.21
N ARG A 174 9.18 21.24 -9.99
CA ARG A 174 9.02 22.69 -9.78
C ARG A 174 10.28 23.48 -10.14
N ALA A 175 11.45 22.86 -9.95
CA ALA A 175 12.75 23.45 -10.24
C ALA A 175 13.21 23.28 -11.70
N GLY A 176 12.49 22.50 -12.51
CA GLY A 176 12.89 22.18 -13.89
C GLY A 176 14.02 21.15 -13.97
N ILE A 177 14.21 20.37 -12.91
CA ILE A 177 15.18 19.29 -12.82
C ILE A 177 14.51 18.01 -13.36
N PRO A 178 15.11 17.30 -14.33
CA PRO A 178 14.61 16.01 -14.78
C PRO A 178 14.58 14.98 -13.65
N SER A 179 13.56 14.13 -13.63
CA SER A 179 13.41 13.04 -12.68
C SER A 179 12.79 11.85 -13.39
N ASP A 180 13.32 10.65 -13.14
CA ASP A 180 12.81 9.39 -13.70
C ASP A 180 11.72 8.73 -12.84
N ALA A 181 11.43 9.28 -11.65
CA ALA A 181 10.41 8.74 -10.77
C ALA A 181 9.07 8.53 -11.50
N ALA A 182 8.41 7.39 -11.31
CA ALA A 182 7.13 7.09 -11.95
C ALA A 182 5.99 7.93 -11.37
N PHE A 183 6.17 8.51 -10.18
CA PHE A 183 5.14 9.24 -9.47
C PHE A 183 5.61 10.62 -9.05
N ARG A 184 4.65 11.56 -8.98
CA ARG A 184 4.79 12.86 -8.31
C ARG A 184 3.74 12.99 -7.22
N ALA A 185 4.07 13.65 -6.12
CA ALA A 185 3.13 13.91 -5.04
C ALA A 185 2.24 15.13 -5.35
N CYS A 186 0.93 14.94 -5.24
CA CYS A 186 -0.10 15.93 -5.50
C CYS A 186 -1.05 16.03 -4.28
N ASP A 187 -1.60 17.23 -4.05
CA ASP A 187 -2.64 17.44 -3.05
C ASP A 187 -3.92 16.72 -3.48
N ILE A 188 -4.37 15.75 -2.66
CA ILE A 188 -5.54 14.92 -2.93
C ILE A 188 -6.83 15.77 -3.02
N ALA A 189 -6.89 16.88 -2.30
CA ALA A 189 -8.04 17.79 -2.29
C ALA A 189 -8.10 18.68 -3.53
N ARG A 190 -7.08 18.64 -4.40
CA ARG A 190 -6.94 19.50 -5.59
C ARG A 190 -6.64 18.74 -6.87
N THR A 191 -6.71 17.41 -6.85
CA THR A 191 -6.28 16.58 -7.99
C THR A 191 -7.31 15.51 -8.27
N THR A 192 -7.77 15.41 -9.52
CA THR A 192 -8.66 14.31 -9.93
C THR A 192 -7.87 13.01 -9.99
N PRO A 193 -8.29 11.94 -9.30
CA PRO A 193 -7.64 10.65 -9.39
C PRO A 193 -7.81 10.05 -10.79
N ARG A 194 -6.84 9.25 -11.22
CA ARG A 194 -6.89 8.44 -12.44
C ARG A 194 -6.47 7.01 -12.12
N PRO A 195 -6.95 6.01 -12.89
CA PRO A 195 -6.40 4.67 -12.81
C PRO A 195 -4.87 4.69 -12.94
N GLY A 196 -4.18 4.03 -12.01
CA GLY A 196 -2.73 4.05 -11.89
C GLY A 196 -2.20 4.93 -10.76
N ASP A 197 -2.89 6.02 -10.43
CA ASP A 197 -2.50 6.90 -9.32
C ASP A 197 -2.65 6.15 -7.98
N MET A 198 -1.94 6.56 -6.93
CA MET A 198 -2.20 6.06 -5.57
C MET A 198 -2.80 7.16 -4.70
N VAL A 199 -3.73 6.80 -3.82
CA VAL A 199 -4.17 7.66 -2.72
C VAL A 199 -3.50 7.19 -1.44
N CYS A 200 -2.98 8.12 -0.66
CA CYS A 200 -2.18 7.83 0.52
C CYS A 200 -2.71 8.58 1.75
N GLN A 201 -2.77 7.85 2.85
CA GLN A 201 -3.08 8.35 4.17
C GLN A 201 -1.90 8.13 5.11
N THR A 202 -1.80 8.98 6.13
CA THR A 202 -0.86 8.81 7.24
C THR A 202 -1.49 7.95 8.34
N ARG A 203 -0.68 7.28 9.18
CA ARG A 203 -1.17 6.55 10.37
C ARG A 203 -0.57 7.20 11.62
N GLY A 204 -1.39 7.61 12.57
CA GLY A 204 -0.94 8.23 13.81
C GLY A 204 -1.86 9.36 14.28
N SER A 205 -1.42 10.06 15.31
CA SER A 205 -2.10 11.25 15.85
C SER A 205 -1.15 12.45 15.80
N GLY A 206 -1.56 13.55 15.16
CA GLY A 206 -0.71 14.75 15.05
C GLY A 206 -1.17 15.70 13.94
N ALA A 207 -0.88 17.00 14.07
CA ALA A 207 -1.28 18.01 13.08
C ALA A 207 -0.55 17.84 11.73
N GLU A 208 0.63 17.24 11.73
CA GLU A 208 1.44 16.90 10.56
C GLU A 208 0.79 15.86 9.64
N LEU A 209 -0.20 15.14 10.15
CA LEU A 209 -0.86 14.03 9.46
C LEU A 209 -2.02 14.49 8.58
N TYR A 210 -2.52 15.70 8.80
CA TYR A 210 -3.81 16.13 8.28
C TYR A 210 -3.71 16.92 6.97
N ARG A 211 -2.56 17.52 6.63
CA ARG A 211 -2.45 18.37 5.44
C ARG A 211 -1.27 17.98 4.55
N PHE A 212 -1.47 18.08 3.24
CA PHE A 212 -0.46 17.78 2.22
C PHE A 212 0.91 18.44 2.50
N ALA A 213 0.91 19.76 2.75
CA ALA A 213 2.15 20.50 3.04
C ALA A 213 2.82 20.07 4.36
N ALA A 214 2.04 19.62 5.34
CA ALA A 214 2.57 19.15 6.61
C ALA A 214 3.23 17.76 6.47
N VAL A 215 2.66 16.89 5.61
CA VAL A 215 3.28 15.62 5.24
C VAL A 215 4.58 15.84 4.46
N GLU A 216 4.61 16.79 3.51
CA GLU A 216 5.85 17.15 2.78
C GLU A 216 6.96 17.57 3.74
N ALA A 217 6.65 18.48 4.68
CA ALA A 217 7.60 18.94 5.68
C ALA A 217 8.08 17.82 6.60
N ALA A 218 7.16 16.99 7.12
CA ALA A 218 7.49 15.90 8.03
C ALA A 218 8.40 14.83 7.38
N LEU A 219 8.17 14.51 6.10
CA LEU A 219 9.03 13.59 5.35
C LEU A 219 10.41 14.20 5.08
N ALA A 220 10.48 15.49 4.75
CA ALA A 220 11.74 16.19 4.53
C ALA A 220 12.59 16.27 5.81
N GLU A 221 11.97 16.53 6.96
CA GLU A 221 12.65 16.61 8.27
C GLU A 221 13.19 15.25 8.73
N ARG A 222 12.44 14.16 8.49
CA ARG A 222 12.82 12.81 8.92
C ARG A 222 13.94 12.19 8.08
N GLY A 223 14.09 12.63 6.83
CA GLY A 223 15.00 12.03 5.87
C GLY A 223 14.69 10.56 5.57
N ALA A 224 15.56 9.90 4.81
CA ALA A 224 15.32 8.55 4.28
C ALA A 224 15.25 7.42 5.35
N GLY A 225 15.64 7.69 6.60
CA GLY A 225 15.71 6.67 7.67
C GLY A 225 14.63 6.77 8.75
N GLY A 226 13.84 7.85 8.77
CA GLY A 226 12.85 8.06 9.83
C GLY A 226 11.52 7.37 9.54
N ALA A 227 11.10 6.45 10.41
CA ALA A 227 9.80 5.81 10.30
C ALA A 227 8.67 6.85 10.26
N PHE A 228 7.81 6.75 9.24
CA PHE A 228 6.61 7.56 9.09
C PHE A 228 5.46 6.63 8.68
N PRO A 229 4.59 6.23 9.62
CA PRO A 229 3.53 5.27 9.34
C PRO A 229 2.55 5.84 8.32
N MET A 230 2.35 5.11 7.21
CA MET A 230 1.48 5.50 6.11
C MET A 230 0.84 4.27 5.48
N HIS A 231 -0.15 4.50 4.63
CA HIS A 231 -0.80 3.50 3.82
C HIS A 231 -1.28 4.13 2.52
N CYS A 232 -1.12 3.41 1.41
CA CYS A 232 -1.58 3.81 0.11
C CYS A 232 -2.41 2.70 -0.53
N ASP A 233 -3.49 3.11 -1.21
CA ASP A 233 -4.27 2.27 -2.11
C ASP A 233 -4.03 2.71 -3.55
N LEU A 234 -3.97 1.76 -4.49
CA LEU A 234 -3.91 2.03 -5.91
C LEU A 234 -5.30 2.33 -6.47
N VAL A 235 -5.49 3.47 -7.11
CA VAL A 235 -6.67 3.76 -7.94
C VAL A 235 -6.72 2.81 -9.14
N VAL A 236 -7.77 2.01 -9.25
CA VAL A 236 -7.96 1.05 -10.36
C VAL A 236 -9.09 1.42 -11.30
N ALA A 237 -10.06 2.22 -10.84
CA ALA A 237 -11.16 2.72 -11.66
C ALA A 237 -11.64 4.09 -11.18
N VAL A 238 -12.10 4.92 -12.10
CA VAL A 238 -12.69 6.23 -11.83
C VAL A 238 -13.94 6.37 -12.69
N ASP A 239 -15.08 6.59 -12.04
CA ASP A 239 -16.36 6.90 -12.68
C ASP A 239 -16.79 8.32 -12.29
N LEU A 240 -16.43 9.28 -13.13
CA LEU A 240 -16.76 10.70 -12.90
C LEU A 240 -18.27 10.96 -12.99
N GLN A 241 -18.99 10.21 -13.83
CA GLN A 241 -20.44 10.39 -13.98
C GLN A 241 -21.18 9.80 -12.78
N GLY A 242 -20.77 8.63 -12.32
CA GLY A 242 -21.26 8.00 -11.10
C GLY A 242 -20.66 8.57 -9.82
N GLY A 243 -19.77 9.57 -9.90
CA GLY A 243 -19.21 10.29 -8.76
C GLY A 243 -18.40 9.42 -7.79
N HIS A 244 -17.65 8.43 -8.27
CA HIS A 244 -16.84 7.58 -7.40
C HIS A 244 -15.58 7.06 -8.08
N THR A 245 -14.66 6.56 -7.26
CA THR A 245 -13.46 5.83 -7.70
C THR A 245 -13.30 4.58 -6.85
N ASP A 246 -12.74 3.52 -7.44
CA ASP A 246 -12.39 2.31 -6.74
C ASP A 246 -10.87 2.20 -6.61
N THR A 247 -10.39 1.91 -5.41
CA THR A 247 -8.98 1.73 -5.07
C THR A 247 -8.73 0.31 -4.55
N ILE A 248 -7.50 -0.20 -4.67
CA ILE A 248 -7.07 -1.51 -4.14
C ILE A 248 -5.86 -1.35 -3.24
N GLY A 249 -5.99 -1.82 -2.01
CA GLY A 249 -4.92 -1.84 -1.01
C GLY A 249 -4.63 -3.26 -0.52
N GLY A 250 -3.35 -3.56 -0.34
CA GLY A 250 -2.92 -4.76 0.38
C GLY A 250 -3.00 -4.56 1.89
N ASN A 251 -3.24 -5.64 2.64
CA ASN A 251 -3.34 -5.64 4.09
C ASN A 251 -4.40 -4.68 4.68
N VAL A 252 -5.45 -4.40 3.91
CA VAL A 252 -6.62 -3.68 4.41
C VAL A 252 -7.58 -4.73 4.94
N LEU A 253 -7.79 -4.74 6.26
CA LEU A 253 -8.53 -5.80 6.96
C LEU A 253 -8.00 -7.19 6.57
N GLN A 254 -6.69 -7.38 6.72
CA GLN A 254 -5.95 -8.62 6.46
C GLN A 254 -6.11 -9.24 5.05
N SER A 255 -6.57 -8.49 4.04
CA SER A 255 -6.74 -8.99 2.67
C SER A 255 -6.28 -7.99 1.59
N VAL A 256 -6.41 -8.36 0.32
CA VAL A 256 -6.33 -7.44 -0.84
C VAL A 256 -7.72 -6.87 -1.11
N THR A 257 -7.96 -5.66 -0.62
CA THR A 257 -9.30 -5.09 -0.52
C THR A 257 -9.52 -4.02 -1.56
N ARG A 258 -10.67 -4.07 -2.23
CA ARG A 258 -11.18 -2.97 -3.04
C ARG A 258 -12.00 -2.03 -2.17
N ARG A 259 -11.71 -0.74 -2.22
CA ARG A 259 -12.42 0.33 -1.51
C ARG A 259 -13.04 1.28 -2.52
N ARG A 260 -14.33 1.55 -2.36
CA ARG A 260 -14.99 2.64 -3.09
C ARG A 260 -14.86 3.95 -2.32
N MET A 261 -14.53 5.03 -3.03
CA MET A 261 -14.50 6.39 -2.49
C MET A 261 -15.36 7.30 -3.37
N ALA A 262 -16.28 8.04 -2.76
CA ALA A 262 -17.05 9.08 -3.43
C ALA A 262 -16.15 10.23 -3.89
N LEU A 263 -16.53 10.85 -5.00
CA LEU A 263 -15.91 12.04 -5.54
C LEU A 263 -16.82 13.26 -5.30
N GLU A 264 -16.22 14.39 -4.95
CA GLU A 264 -16.87 15.70 -5.02
C GLU A 264 -16.80 16.21 -6.47
N ALA A 265 -17.94 16.68 -6.98
CA ALA A 265 -18.03 17.23 -8.32
C ALA A 265 -17.33 18.59 -8.41
N GLY A 266 -16.63 18.84 -9.51
CA GLY A 266 -15.99 20.12 -9.80
C GLY A 266 -14.89 19.97 -10.86
N PRO A 267 -14.31 21.08 -11.34
CA PRO A 267 -13.02 21.08 -12.00
C PRO A 267 -11.94 21.54 -10.99
N PRO A 268 -11.18 20.63 -10.36
CA PRO A 268 -11.15 19.16 -10.52
C PRO A 268 -12.21 18.43 -9.69
N ALA A 269 -12.58 17.22 -10.10
CA ALA A 269 -13.41 16.29 -9.33
C ALA A 269 -12.48 15.49 -8.41
N THR A 270 -12.63 15.59 -7.10
CA THR A 270 -11.64 15.11 -6.13
C THR A 270 -12.23 14.08 -5.18
N ILE A 271 -11.39 13.33 -4.47
CA ILE A 271 -11.87 12.47 -3.38
C ILE A 271 -12.66 13.31 -2.38
N ALA A 272 -13.86 12.85 -2.01
CA ALA A 272 -14.75 13.63 -1.17
C ALA A 272 -14.13 13.91 0.21
N ARG A 273 -14.28 15.14 0.70
CA ARG A 273 -13.68 15.60 1.96
C ARG A 273 -14.21 14.86 3.18
N ARG A 274 -15.36 14.19 3.06
CA ARG A 274 -15.88 13.29 4.11
C ARG A 274 -14.92 12.18 4.49
N TYR A 275 -13.93 11.87 3.65
CA TYR A 275 -12.89 10.90 3.97
C TYR A 275 -11.69 11.49 4.71
N PHE A 276 -11.52 12.82 4.74
CA PHE A 276 -10.34 13.49 5.28
C PHE A 276 -10.53 13.88 6.75
N HIS A 277 -9.44 14.01 7.52
CA HIS A 277 -9.51 14.56 8.88
C HIS A 277 -9.44 16.09 8.92
N ALA A 278 -8.60 16.73 8.10
CA ALA A 278 -8.31 18.17 8.22
C ALA A 278 -9.40 19.08 7.68
N ASP A 279 -9.96 18.65 6.55
CA ASP A 279 -10.94 19.40 5.76
C ASP A 279 -12.29 18.67 5.75
N ALA A 280 -12.47 17.74 6.70
CA ALA A 280 -13.75 17.08 6.94
C ALA A 280 -14.83 18.14 7.17
N PRO A 281 -16.04 17.96 6.60
CA PRO A 281 -17.18 18.79 6.99
C PRO A 281 -17.36 18.84 8.52
N ALA A 282 -17.92 19.93 9.03
CA ALA A 282 -18.11 20.12 10.46
C ALA A 282 -18.89 18.95 11.08
N GLY A 283 -18.40 18.40 12.18
CA GLY A 283 -18.98 17.26 12.87
C GLY A 283 -18.49 15.89 12.40
N CYS A 284 -17.84 15.76 11.22
CA CYS A 284 -17.35 14.44 10.77
C CYS A 284 -16.16 13.94 11.59
N ALA A 285 -15.32 14.84 12.08
CA ALA A 285 -14.12 14.46 12.80
C ALA A 285 -14.46 13.91 14.19
N GLU A 286 -15.47 14.50 14.83
CA GLU A 286 -15.98 14.09 16.13
C GLU A 286 -16.93 12.90 16.03
N ASP A 287 -17.78 12.88 15.01
CA ASP A 287 -18.70 11.80 14.68
C ASP A 287 -18.68 11.53 13.17
N PRO A 288 -17.88 10.56 12.70
CA PRO A 288 -17.89 10.17 11.28
C PRO A 288 -19.31 9.81 10.78
N GLY A 289 -20.19 9.36 11.67
CA GLY A 289 -21.60 9.11 11.42
C GLY A 289 -22.35 10.29 10.80
N ALA A 290 -22.01 11.51 11.22
CA ALA A 290 -22.61 12.75 10.73
C ALA A 290 -22.39 13.00 9.23
N CYS A 291 -21.40 12.33 8.62
CA CYS A 291 -20.98 12.54 7.23
C CYS A 291 -21.11 11.30 6.35
N GLY A 292 -22.06 10.43 6.69
CA GLY A 292 -22.31 9.17 6.00
C GLY A 292 -21.60 7.98 6.62
N ALA A 293 -21.08 8.12 7.85
CA ALA A 293 -20.38 7.08 8.60
C ALA A 293 -19.29 6.40 7.76
N PRO A 294 -18.22 7.09 7.32
CA PRO A 294 -17.15 6.49 6.53
C PRO A 294 -16.29 5.52 7.36
N PHE A 295 -16.89 4.53 8.05
CA PHE A 295 -16.33 3.65 9.08
C PHE A 295 -14.85 3.34 8.90
N MET A 296 -14.53 2.39 8.02
CA MET A 296 -13.16 1.93 7.79
C MET A 296 -12.44 2.77 6.72
N SER A 297 -13.05 3.87 6.27
CA SER A 297 -12.55 4.77 5.21
C SER A 297 -12.20 6.16 5.71
N PHE A 298 -12.60 6.54 6.92
CA PHE A 298 -12.27 7.80 7.56
C PHE A 298 -10.85 7.73 8.07
N GLN A 299 -9.93 8.31 7.30
CA GLN A 299 -8.50 8.28 7.57
C GLN A 299 -7.90 9.61 7.10
N PRO A 300 -6.71 10.02 7.55
CA PRO A 300 -6.09 11.25 7.09
C PRO A 300 -5.49 11.07 5.67
N TRP A 301 -6.36 10.82 4.68
CA TRP A 301 -6.02 10.82 3.25
C TRP A 301 -5.61 12.23 2.85
N THR A 302 -4.37 12.39 2.39
CA THR A 302 -3.76 13.73 2.20
C THR A 302 -2.93 13.83 0.94
N VAL A 303 -2.43 12.72 0.42
CA VAL A 303 -1.50 12.71 -0.71
C VAL A 303 -2.08 11.84 -1.82
N LEU A 304 -2.02 12.35 -3.04
CA LEU A 304 -2.25 11.59 -4.26
C LEU A 304 -0.92 11.46 -5.00
N LEU A 305 -0.42 10.23 -5.17
CA LEU A 305 0.74 9.96 -6.01
C LEU A 305 0.27 9.81 -7.44
N GLN A 306 0.47 10.86 -8.23
CA GLN A 306 0.02 10.92 -9.61
C GLN A 306 1.07 10.26 -10.49
N VAL A 307 0.67 9.26 -11.29
CA VAL A 307 1.54 8.64 -12.30
C VAL A 307 2.00 9.69 -13.29
N ARG A 308 3.31 9.79 -13.46
CA ARG A 308 4.00 10.61 -14.45
C ARG A 308 4.01 9.83 -15.77
N ARG A 309 3.96 10.57 -16.88
CA ARG A 309 3.62 10.10 -18.22
C ARG A 309 4.27 8.80 -18.66
#